data_AF-A0A382VD22-F1
#
_entry.id   AF-A0A382VD22-F1
#
_cell.length_a   1.000
_cell.length_b   1.000
_cell.length_c   1.000
_cell.angle_alpha   90.00
_cell.angle_beta   90.00
_cell.angle_gamma   90.00
#
_symmetry.space_group_name_H-M   'P 1'
#
loop_
_entity.id
_entity.type
_entity.pdbx_description
1 polymer ?
#
loop_
_entity_poly.entity_id
_entity_poly.type
_entity_poly.pdbx_seq_one_letter_code
_entity_poly.pdbx_strand_id
1 'polypeptide(L)'
;MTTSRLPGPPGIFTGLPNAIVDLNADAGVELVKGQWRYHDAEVVTVEFRSPGEDGNPTGPPNQTYDIVPHAQGLDFDDSGWETVASTDLDGRRSTGKVCFNWYRINVTIPEKVGNFNPTGSTVVYEVVIDDYAEIWVNGEMPRTVGQAGGTVVGGFNSPNRIILARNVRPGQQFLIAVFGINGP
;
A
#
# COMPACT_ATOMS: atom_id res chain seq x y z
N MET A 1 16.53 15.84 -31.20
CA MET A 1 15.35 15.41 -30.42
C MET A 1 15.84 14.85 -29.10
N THR A 2 15.85 15.65 -28.05
CA THR A 2 16.16 15.22 -26.69
C THR A 2 14.85 15.18 -25.93
N THR A 3 14.26 14.00 -25.77
CA THR A 3 13.18 13.81 -24.82
C THR A 3 13.78 14.01 -23.43
N SER A 4 13.54 15.19 -22.85
CA SER A 4 13.91 15.46 -21.46
C SER A 4 13.16 14.47 -20.58
N ARG A 5 13.87 13.45 -20.08
CA ARG A 5 13.35 12.52 -19.08
C ARG A 5 12.91 13.34 -17.86
N LEU A 6 11.66 13.16 -17.46
CA LEU A 6 11.14 13.77 -16.24
C LEU A 6 11.97 13.25 -15.05
N PRO A 7 12.42 14.13 -14.15
CA PRO A 7 13.02 13.69 -12.89
C PRO A 7 11.98 12.89 -12.09
N GLY A 8 12.44 11.79 -11.46
CA GLY A 8 11.59 11.03 -10.56
C GLY A 8 11.13 11.88 -9.37
N PRO A 9 9.96 11.60 -8.77
CA PRO A 9 9.48 12.35 -7.62
C PRO A 9 10.49 12.27 -6.45
N PRO A 10 10.68 13.37 -5.70
CA PRO A 10 11.65 13.44 -4.62
C PRO A 10 11.23 12.55 -3.43
N GLY A 11 12.18 11.88 -2.77
CA GLY A 11 11.91 11.35 -1.42
C GLY A 11 12.84 10.27 -0.87
N ILE A 12 13.24 9.28 -1.67
CA ILE A 12 13.98 8.12 -1.13
C ILE A 12 15.34 7.91 -1.80
N PHE A 13 15.37 7.97 -3.13
CA PHE A 13 16.61 7.86 -3.92
C PHE A 13 16.57 8.84 -5.08
N THR A 14 17.72 9.40 -5.42
CA THR A 14 17.89 10.37 -6.52
C THR A 14 18.22 9.71 -7.87
N GLY A 15 18.50 8.41 -7.88
CA GLY A 15 18.84 7.63 -9.07
C GLY A 15 17.69 6.77 -9.60
N LEU A 16 17.86 6.25 -10.82
CA LEU A 16 16.97 5.23 -11.38
C LEU A 16 17.18 3.89 -10.66
N PRO A 17 16.13 3.06 -10.53
CA PRO A 17 16.27 1.71 -9.99
C PRO A 17 17.14 0.84 -10.92
N ASN A 18 17.90 -0.09 -10.34
CA ASN A 18 18.73 -1.03 -11.10
C ASN A 18 17.90 -2.05 -11.89
N ALA A 19 16.70 -2.37 -11.40
CA ALA A 19 15.70 -3.21 -12.04
C ALA A 19 14.30 -2.83 -11.53
N ILE A 20 13.27 -3.13 -12.31
CA ILE A 20 11.86 -2.86 -11.97
C ILE A 20 11.07 -4.16 -12.15
N VAL A 21 10.16 -4.43 -11.21
CA VAL A 21 9.09 -5.40 -11.36
C VAL A 21 7.79 -4.60 -11.44
N ASP A 22 7.06 -4.75 -12.55
CA ASP A 22 5.77 -4.08 -12.72
C ASP A 22 4.64 -4.95 -12.16
N LEU A 23 4.03 -4.52 -11.05
CA LEU A 23 2.95 -5.25 -10.40
C LEU A 23 1.57 -5.03 -11.07
N ASN A 24 1.49 -4.20 -12.11
CA ASN A 24 0.33 -4.08 -13.01
C ASN A 24 0.44 -5.00 -14.24
N ALA A 25 1.42 -5.90 -14.27
CA ALA A 25 1.64 -6.84 -15.37
C ALA A 25 1.73 -8.28 -14.87
N ASP A 26 1.15 -9.22 -15.60
CA ASP A 26 1.12 -10.64 -15.24
C ASP A 26 2.53 -11.19 -15.01
N ALA A 27 3.48 -10.84 -15.89
CA ALA A 27 4.88 -11.27 -15.77
C ALA A 27 5.56 -10.76 -14.48
N GLY A 28 5.21 -9.57 -14.01
CA GLY A 28 5.79 -9.02 -12.79
C GLY A 28 5.18 -9.65 -11.55
N VAL A 29 3.86 -9.84 -11.51
CA VAL A 29 3.16 -10.54 -10.43
C VAL A 29 3.61 -12.01 -10.35
N GLU A 30 3.71 -12.70 -11.48
CA GLU A 30 4.21 -14.08 -11.55
C GLU A 30 5.66 -14.18 -11.02
N LEU A 31 6.53 -13.24 -11.43
CA LEU A 31 7.93 -13.23 -11.01
C LEU A 31 8.09 -13.15 -9.49
N VAL A 32 7.22 -12.39 -8.81
CA VAL A 32 7.21 -12.28 -7.35
C VAL A 32 6.28 -13.29 -6.66
N LYS A 33 5.70 -14.22 -7.41
CA LYS A 33 4.72 -15.20 -6.92
C LYS A 33 3.54 -14.54 -6.20
N GLY A 34 3.13 -13.39 -6.71
CA GLY A 34 2.08 -12.59 -6.11
C GLY A 34 0.69 -12.94 -6.63
N GLN A 35 -0.30 -12.43 -5.90
CA GLN A 35 -1.70 -12.38 -6.32
C GLN A 35 -2.35 -11.18 -5.65
N TRP A 36 -2.92 -10.28 -6.43
CA TRP A 36 -3.70 -9.18 -5.90
C TRP A 36 -5.06 -9.67 -5.38
N ARG A 37 -5.42 -9.19 -4.20
CA ARG A 37 -6.72 -9.37 -3.55
C ARG A 37 -7.37 -8.03 -3.31
N TYR A 38 -8.69 -7.97 -3.47
CA TYR A 38 -9.47 -6.74 -3.33
C TYR A 38 -10.71 -6.93 -2.46
N HIS A 39 -11.03 -5.91 -1.66
CA HIS A 39 -12.28 -5.82 -0.92
C HIS A 39 -12.66 -4.37 -0.65
N ASP A 40 -13.94 -4.04 -0.77
CA ASP A 40 -14.48 -2.74 -0.35
C ASP A 40 -14.41 -2.61 1.18
N ALA A 41 -14.15 -1.41 1.69
CA ALA A 41 -14.24 -1.15 3.13
C ALA A 41 -15.50 -0.33 3.43
N GLU A 42 -16.11 -0.59 4.58
CA GLU A 42 -17.36 0.01 5.01
C GLU A 42 -17.14 0.89 6.23
N VAL A 43 -17.79 2.06 6.23
CA VAL A 43 -17.89 2.88 7.44
C VAL A 43 -19.06 2.37 8.26
N VAL A 44 -18.78 1.90 9.47
CA VAL A 44 -19.78 1.40 10.41
C VAL A 44 -19.88 2.32 11.61
N THR A 45 -21.08 2.46 12.17
CA THR A 45 -21.27 3.18 13.44
C THR A 45 -20.94 2.26 14.60
N VAL A 46 -20.12 2.72 15.53
CA VAL A 46 -19.68 1.96 16.71
C VAL A 46 -19.87 2.76 18.00
N GLU A 47 -20.06 2.06 19.11
CA GLU A 47 -20.06 2.65 20.44
C GLU A 47 -18.64 3.03 20.87
N PHE A 48 -18.48 4.20 21.47
CA PHE A 48 -17.21 4.67 22.00
C PHE A 48 -17.44 5.58 23.23
N ARG A 49 -16.41 6.31 23.65
CA ARG A 49 -16.50 7.29 24.74
C ARG A 49 -15.88 8.61 24.32
N SER A 50 -16.51 9.70 24.75
CA SER A 50 -15.94 11.04 24.61
C SER A 50 -14.63 11.17 25.42
N PRO A 51 -13.74 12.11 25.06
CA PRO A 51 -12.55 12.40 25.87
C PRO A 51 -12.93 12.79 27.32
N GLY A 52 -12.21 12.24 28.30
CA GLY A 52 -12.25 12.67 29.69
C GLY A 52 -11.30 13.85 29.95
N GLU A 53 -11.21 14.28 31.22
CA GLU A 53 -10.30 15.37 31.63
C GLU A 53 -8.81 15.04 31.37
N ASP A 54 -8.47 13.75 31.33
CA ASP A 54 -7.14 13.23 31.02
C ASP A 54 -6.86 13.09 29.50
N GLY A 55 -7.84 13.43 28.66
CA GLY A 55 -7.79 13.29 27.21
C GLY A 55 -7.97 11.87 26.68
N ASN A 56 -8.08 10.87 27.56
CA ASN A 56 -8.34 9.47 27.18
C ASN A 56 -9.85 9.27 26.93
N PRO A 57 -10.27 8.17 26.25
CA PRO A 57 -11.69 7.87 26.03
C PRO A 57 -12.37 7.34 27.31
N THR A 58 -12.44 8.17 28.36
CA THR A 58 -13.00 7.85 29.68
C THR A 58 -14.26 8.65 30.02
N GLY A 59 -14.64 9.62 29.18
CA GLY A 59 -15.81 10.49 29.36
C GLY A 59 -17.16 9.80 29.13
N PRO A 60 -18.25 10.56 28.94
CA PRO A 60 -19.58 10.02 28.67
C PRO A 60 -19.61 9.13 27.40
N PRO A 61 -20.47 8.09 27.36
CA PRO A 61 -20.69 7.29 26.15
C PRO A 61 -21.08 8.14 24.95
N ASN A 62 -20.60 7.77 23.76
CA ASN A 62 -20.98 8.35 22.48
C ASN A 62 -20.98 7.30 21.37
N GLN A 63 -21.35 7.72 20.16
CA GLN A 63 -21.20 6.93 18.94
C GLN A 63 -20.20 7.61 18.01
N THR A 64 -19.44 6.81 17.29
CA THR A 64 -18.46 7.26 16.29
C THR A 64 -18.46 6.29 15.10
N TYR A 65 -17.48 6.43 14.20
CA TYR A 65 -17.29 5.57 13.06
C TYR A 65 -16.03 4.72 13.18
N ASP A 66 -16.11 3.50 12.70
CA ASP A 66 -14.97 2.63 12.41
C ASP A 66 -15.03 2.23 10.92
N ILE A 67 -13.90 1.77 10.38
CA ILE A 67 -13.82 1.28 9.02
C ILE A 67 -13.49 -0.20 9.06
N VAL A 68 -14.32 -1.03 8.44
CA VAL A 68 -14.15 -2.49 8.42
C VAL A 68 -14.01 -3.01 6.98
N PRO A 69 -13.24 -4.08 6.74
CA PRO A 69 -12.43 -4.81 7.72
C PRO A 69 -11.11 -4.11 8.08
N HIS A 70 -10.52 -4.48 9.21
CA HIS A 70 -9.14 -4.12 9.60
C HIS A 70 -8.15 -5.09 8.94
N ALA A 71 -7.88 -4.88 7.66
CA ALA A 71 -7.11 -5.80 6.84
C ALA A 71 -5.61 -5.46 6.73
N GLN A 72 -5.05 -4.73 7.70
CA GLN A 72 -3.61 -4.48 7.76
C GLN A 72 -2.80 -5.69 8.24
N GLY A 73 -3.39 -6.56 9.08
CA GLY A 73 -2.68 -7.63 9.80
C GLY A 73 -2.10 -8.72 8.91
N LEU A 74 -1.00 -9.33 9.35
CA LEU A 74 -0.35 -10.48 8.72
C LEU A 74 -1.25 -11.73 8.73
N ASP A 75 -2.03 -11.89 9.79
CA ASP A 75 -2.92 -13.01 10.06
C ASP A 75 -4.35 -12.79 9.55
N PHE A 76 -4.62 -11.64 8.91
CA PHE A 76 -5.91 -11.37 8.29
C PHE A 76 -6.14 -12.35 7.12
N ASP A 77 -7.26 -13.07 7.17
CA ASP A 77 -7.68 -14.00 6.12
C ASP A 77 -8.38 -13.27 4.98
N ASP A 78 -7.67 -13.08 3.88
CA ASP A 78 -8.18 -12.51 2.62
C ASP A 78 -8.51 -13.58 1.57
N SER A 79 -8.57 -14.87 1.93
CA SER A 79 -8.78 -15.95 0.97
C SER A 79 -10.12 -15.87 0.23
N GLY A 80 -11.14 -15.31 0.88
CA GLY A 80 -12.47 -15.06 0.33
C GLY A 80 -12.59 -13.76 -0.49
N TRP A 81 -11.55 -12.95 -0.57
CA TRP A 81 -11.56 -11.68 -1.30
C TRP A 81 -11.49 -11.91 -2.81
N GLU A 82 -11.94 -10.90 -3.56
CA GLU A 82 -11.83 -10.88 -5.01
C GLU A 82 -10.37 -11.04 -5.42
N THR A 83 -10.13 -11.96 -6.35
CA THR A 83 -8.84 -12.09 -7.04
C THR A 83 -8.81 -11.11 -8.20
N VAL A 84 -7.98 -10.08 -8.12
CA VAL A 84 -7.87 -9.06 -9.18
C VAL A 84 -6.78 -9.47 -10.16
N ALA A 85 -7.07 -9.37 -11.46
CA ALA A 85 -6.06 -9.52 -12.49
C ALA A 85 -5.06 -8.35 -12.43
N SER A 86 -3.77 -8.62 -12.61
CA SER A 86 -2.71 -7.59 -12.58
C SER A 86 -3.02 -6.40 -13.50
N THR A 87 -3.65 -6.70 -14.64
CA THR A 87 -3.96 -5.75 -15.71
C THR A 87 -5.24 -4.94 -15.49
N ASP A 88 -5.94 -5.14 -14.37
CA ASP A 88 -7.21 -4.47 -14.06
C ASP A 88 -7.15 -3.64 -12.75
N LEU A 89 -5.96 -3.38 -12.22
CA LEU A 89 -5.81 -2.61 -10.97
C LEU A 89 -6.34 -1.16 -11.07
N ASP A 90 -6.38 -0.58 -12.27
CA ASP A 90 -6.93 0.75 -12.55
C ASP A 90 -8.43 0.75 -12.88
N GLY A 91 -9.07 -0.43 -12.87
CA GLY A 91 -10.50 -0.60 -13.01
C GLY A 91 -11.29 0.24 -11.98
N ARG A 92 -12.36 0.88 -12.43
CA ARG A 92 -13.22 1.73 -11.59
C ARG A 92 -14.07 0.85 -10.66
N ARG A 93 -13.78 0.90 -9.35
CA ARG A 93 -14.45 0.06 -8.33
C ARG A 93 -15.34 0.82 -7.35
N SER A 94 -15.33 2.16 -7.40
CA SER A 94 -16.17 3.01 -6.55
C SER A 94 -17.49 3.38 -7.24
N THR A 95 -18.53 3.59 -6.43
CA THR A 95 -19.82 4.13 -6.86
C THR A 95 -19.87 5.68 -6.83
N GLY A 96 -18.74 6.33 -6.55
CA GLY A 96 -18.58 7.77 -6.42
C GLY A 96 -18.62 8.26 -4.96
N LYS A 97 -18.52 9.58 -4.76
CA LYS A 97 -18.46 10.23 -3.43
C LYS A 97 -17.25 9.77 -2.62
N VAL A 98 -17.46 9.25 -1.41
CA VAL A 98 -16.41 8.76 -0.53
C VAL A 98 -16.43 7.24 -0.61
N CYS A 99 -15.28 6.63 -0.88
CA CYS A 99 -15.13 5.19 -0.84
C CYS A 99 -13.83 4.78 -0.16
N PHE A 100 -13.87 3.56 0.37
CA PHE A 100 -12.76 2.95 1.08
C PHE A 100 -12.57 1.56 0.51
N ASN A 101 -11.32 1.13 0.35
CA ASN A 101 -11.02 -0.19 -0.17
C ASN A 101 -9.68 -0.70 0.32
N TRP A 102 -9.50 -2.00 0.19
CA TRP A 102 -8.25 -2.67 0.47
C TRP A 102 -7.75 -3.40 -0.77
N TYR A 103 -6.47 -3.23 -1.05
CA TYR A 103 -5.70 -4.14 -1.89
C TYR A 103 -4.68 -4.87 -1.04
N ARG A 104 -4.51 -6.17 -1.26
CA ARG A 104 -3.50 -7.00 -0.59
C ARG A 104 -2.71 -7.82 -1.60
N ILE A 105 -1.41 -7.95 -1.37
CA ILE A 105 -0.55 -8.84 -2.15
C ILE A 105 0.60 -9.37 -1.28
N ASN A 106 0.87 -10.66 -1.38
CA ASN A 106 2.12 -11.25 -0.90
C ASN A 106 3.12 -11.26 -2.04
N VAL A 107 4.34 -10.76 -1.81
CA VAL A 107 5.42 -10.76 -2.81
C VAL A 107 6.65 -11.48 -2.26
N THR A 108 7.30 -12.25 -3.12
CA THR A 108 8.56 -12.93 -2.85
C THR A 108 9.67 -12.27 -3.66
N ILE A 109 10.81 -11.95 -3.04
CA ILE A 109 11.99 -11.47 -3.77
C ILE A 109 12.49 -12.58 -4.70
N PRO A 110 12.55 -12.35 -6.02
CA PRO A 110 12.98 -13.37 -6.97
C PRO A 110 14.50 -13.57 -6.93
N GLU A 111 14.97 -14.67 -7.49
CA GLU A 111 16.41 -14.92 -7.69
C GLU A 111 17.04 -13.87 -8.63
N LYS A 112 16.27 -13.42 -9.62
CA LYS A 112 16.68 -12.40 -10.59
C LYS A 112 15.51 -11.55 -11.05
N VAL A 113 15.81 -10.31 -11.45
CA VAL A 113 14.91 -9.46 -12.25
C VAL A 113 15.61 -9.20 -13.58
N GLY A 114 15.22 -9.93 -14.62
CA GLY A 114 16.01 -10.03 -15.85
C GLY A 114 17.41 -10.58 -15.57
N ASN A 115 18.45 -9.78 -15.82
CA ASN A 115 19.85 -10.15 -15.54
C ASN A 115 20.36 -9.65 -14.18
N PHE A 116 19.54 -8.92 -13.42
CA PHE A 116 19.94 -8.33 -12.14
C PHE A 116 19.72 -9.33 -10.98
N ASN A 117 20.74 -9.53 -10.14
CA ASN A 117 20.62 -10.27 -8.88
C ASN A 117 20.28 -9.28 -7.75
N PRO A 118 19.11 -9.40 -7.08
CA PRO A 118 18.69 -8.44 -6.06
C PRO A 118 19.37 -8.61 -4.71
N THR A 119 20.21 -9.63 -4.51
CA THR A 119 20.89 -9.88 -3.23
C THR A 119 21.65 -8.64 -2.76
N GLY A 120 21.39 -8.21 -1.52
CA GLY A 120 22.02 -7.04 -0.92
C GLY A 120 21.38 -5.70 -1.30
N SER A 121 20.38 -5.69 -2.17
CA SER A 121 19.74 -4.47 -2.67
C SER A 121 18.76 -3.88 -1.67
N THR A 122 18.39 -2.61 -1.91
CA THR A 122 17.19 -2.02 -1.30
C THR A 122 16.00 -2.25 -2.22
N VAL A 123 14.88 -2.71 -1.67
CA VAL A 123 13.62 -2.86 -2.40
C VAL A 123 12.69 -1.72 -2.03
N VAL A 124 12.15 -1.10 -3.06
CA VAL A 124 11.20 0.00 -2.96
C VAL A 124 9.90 -0.44 -3.60
N TYR A 125 8.79 -0.22 -2.89
CA TYR A 125 7.44 -0.35 -3.43
C TYR A 125 6.96 1.03 -3.86
N GLU A 126 6.44 1.13 -5.08
CA GLU A 126 5.77 2.32 -5.60
C GLU A 126 4.29 2.01 -5.79
N VAL A 127 3.44 2.94 -5.36
CA VAL A 127 2.00 2.87 -5.56
C VAL A 127 1.47 4.23 -5.98
N VAL A 128 0.44 4.22 -6.82
CA VAL A 128 -0.30 5.41 -7.24
C VAL A 128 -1.74 5.20 -6.85
N ILE A 129 -2.24 6.02 -5.93
CA ILE A 129 -3.63 6.02 -5.50
C ILE A 129 -4.16 7.47 -5.52
N ASP A 130 -5.45 7.59 -5.81
CA ASP A 130 -6.17 8.85 -5.78
C ASP A 130 -6.49 9.28 -4.33
N ASP A 131 -6.44 10.58 -4.05
CA ASP A 131 -6.62 11.23 -2.73
C ASP A 131 -5.72 10.79 -1.55
N TYR A 132 -5.92 9.59 -1.01
CA TYR A 132 -5.19 9.14 0.18
C TYR A 132 -5.08 7.62 0.22
N ALA A 133 -3.94 7.14 0.72
CA ALA A 133 -3.80 5.74 1.07
C ALA A 133 -2.86 5.51 2.24
N GLU A 134 -3.12 4.44 2.97
CA GLU A 134 -2.26 3.88 3.99
C GLU A 134 -1.63 2.58 3.49
N ILE A 135 -0.30 2.49 3.55
CA ILE A 135 0.46 1.33 3.12
C ILE A 135 1.05 0.63 4.33
N TRP A 136 0.68 -0.62 4.51
CA TRP A 136 1.14 -1.50 5.57
C TRP A 136 2.05 -2.57 4.98
N VAL A 137 3.20 -2.79 5.62
CA VAL A 137 4.15 -3.83 5.24
C VAL A 137 4.27 -4.79 6.41
N ASN A 138 3.91 -6.05 6.20
CA ASN A 138 3.90 -7.08 7.24
C ASN A 138 3.13 -6.66 8.51
N GLY A 139 1.97 -6.03 8.35
CA GLY A 139 1.15 -5.59 9.49
C GLY A 139 1.60 -4.28 10.15
N GLU A 140 2.69 -3.68 9.69
CA GLU A 140 3.26 -2.48 10.29
C GLU A 140 3.21 -1.28 9.34
N MET A 141 3.03 -0.11 9.95
CA MET A 141 3.17 1.18 9.27
C MET A 141 4.36 1.94 9.87
N PRO A 142 5.59 1.73 9.38
CA PRO A 142 6.76 2.43 9.89
C PRO A 142 6.67 3.93 9.58
N ARG A 143 6.30 4.72 10.59
CA ARG A 143 6.24 6.19 10.52
C ARG A 143 7.53 6.77 11.07
N THR A 144 8.15 7.68 10.32
CA THR A 144 9.25 8.51 10.83
C THR A 144 8.73 9.92 11.12
N VAL A 145 9.05 10.48 12.28
CA VAL A 145 8.65 11.86 12.63
C VAL A 145 9.17 12.84 11.58
N GLY A 146 8.30 13.69 11.05
CA GLY A 146 8.62 14.68 10.02
C GLY A 146 8.67 14.14 8.58
N GLN A 147 8.38 12.85 8.36
CA GLN A 147 8.31 12.26 7.02
C GLN A 147 7.03 12.70 6.30
N ALA A 148 7.18 13.30 5.12
CA ALA A 148 6.09 13.56 4.18
C ALA A 148 6.12 12.50 3.05
N GLY A 149 4.97 11.97 2.64
CA GLY A 149 4.88 10.99 1.55
C GLY A 149 5.51 9.62 1.85
N GLY A 150 5.34 9.11 3.08
CA GLY A 150 5.86 7.82 3.52
C GLY A 150 4.91 6.66 3.24
N THR A 151 4.55 5.92 4.29
CA THR A 151 3.45 4.93 4.24
C THR A 151 2.07 5.56 4.12
N VAL A 152 2.01 6.89 3.97
CA VAL A 152 0.81 7.68 3.79
C VAL A 152 0.96 8.46 2.50
N VAL A 153 0.05 8.23 1.55
CA VAL A 153 0.06 8.85 0.23
C VAL A 153 -0.63 10.21 0.30
N GLY A 154 0.05 11.28 -0.15
CA GLY A 154 -0.60 12.56 -0.46
C GLY A 154 -1.05 12.51 -1.92
N GLY A 155 -2.36 12.43 -2.15
CA GLY A 155 -3.00 11.94 -3.37
C GLY A 155 -2.82 12.71 -4.68
N PHE A 156 -3.94 12.85 -5.41
CA PHE A 156 -4.02 13.28 -6.80
C PHE A 156 -3.17 12.45 -7.77
N ASN A 157 -3.14 11.13 -7.59
CA ASN A 157 -2.41 10.20 -8.45
C ASN A 157 -0.91 10.49 -8.55
N SER A 158 -0.33 11.04 -7.48
CA SER A 158 1.11 11.22 -7.37
C SER A 158 1.78 9.90 -6.98
N PRO A 159 2.88 9.49 -7.64
CA PRO A 159 3.59 8.29 -7.25
C PRO A 159 4.16 8.41 -5.83
N ASN A 160 3.86 7.41 -5.00
CA ASN A 160 4.33 7.32 -3.63
C ASN A 160 5.23 6.09 -3.46
N ARG A 161 6.38 6.27 -2.83
CA ARG A 161 7.39 5.22 -2.69
C ARG A 161 7.65 4.93 -1.22
N ILE A 162 7.81 3.66 -0.87
CA ILE A 162 8.27 3.23 0.44
C ILE A 162 9.38 2.19 0.31
N ILE A 163 10.31 2.15 1.27
CA ILE A 163 11.28 1.07 1.35
C ILE A 163 10.60 -0.13 2.01
N LEU A 164 10.53 -1.27 1.30
CA LEU A 164 10.09 -2.53 1.89
C LEU A 164 11.19 -3.13 2.78
N ALA A 165 12.42 -3.14 2.29
CA ALA A 165 13.58 -3.63 3.02
C ALA A 165 14.90 -3.21 2.37
N ARG A 166 15.98 -3.32 3.16
CA ARG A 166 17.38 -3.18 2.70
C ARG A 166 18.09 -4.51 2.85
N ASN A 167 19.13 -4.72 2.06
CA ASN A 167 19.95 -5.94 2.09
C ASN A 167 19.12 -7.21 1.88
N VAL A 168 18.21 -7.20 0.91
CA VAL A 168 17.28 -8.31 0.67
C VAL A 168 17.99 -9.57 0.15
N ARG A 169 17.33 -10.70 0.29
CA ARG A 169 17.75 -11.99 -0.29
C ARG A 169 16.61 -12.62 -1.09
N PRO A 170 16.91 -13.39 -2.15
CA PRO A 170 15.90 -14.22 -2.80
C PRO A 170 15.13 -15.09 -1.81
N GLY A 171 13.83 -15.24 -2.04
CA GLY A 171 12.92 -15.99 -1.16
C GLY A 171 12.36 -15.20 0.03
N GLN A 172 12.89 -14.02 0.35
CA GLN A 172 12.30 -13.15 1.36
C GLN A 172 10.91 -12.70 0.93
N GLN A 173 9.94 -12.72 1.84
CA GLN A 173 8.54 -12.39 1.56
C GLN A 173 8.08 -11.12 2.27
N PHE A 174 7.13 -10.43 1.65
CA PHE A 174 6.46 -9.26 2.19
C PHE A 174 4.97 -9.35 1.89
N LEU A 175 4.14 -9.17 2.91
CA LEU A 175 2.74 -8.82 2.74
C LEU A 175 2.65 -7.30 2.61
N ILE A 176 2.01 -6.84 1.56
CA ILE A 176 1.69 -5.42 1.34
C ILE A 176 0.17 -5.31 1.38
N ALA A 177 -0.34 -4.47 2.28
CA ALA A 177 -1.75 -4.10 2.34
C ALA A 177 -1.88 -2.60 2.12
N VAL A 178 -2.74 -2.20 1.18
CA VAL A 178 -2.97 -0.81 0.81
C VAL A 178 -4.42 -0.48 1.08
N PHE A 179 -4.66 0.42 2.02
CA PHE A 179 -5.97 0.95 2.33
C PHE A 179 -6.16 2.26 1.59
N GLY A 180 -6.99 2.26 0.55
CA GLY A 180 -7.31 3.43 -0.25
C GLY A 180 -8.53 4.17 0.30
N ILE A 181 -8.46 5.50 0.26
CA ILE A 181 -9.55 6.39 0.62
C ILE A 181 -9.68 7.42 -0.50
N ASN A 182 -10.83 7.44 -1.16
CA ASN A 182 -11.18 8.46 -2.14
C ASN A 182 -12.32 9.30 -1.58
N GLY A 183 -12.26 10.62 -1.73
CA GLY A 183 -13.25 11.56 -1.22
C GLY A 183 -13.23 12.89 -1.97
N PRO A 184 -14.29 13.70 -1.86
CA PRO A 184 -14.45 14.95 -2.63
C PRO A 184 -13.46 16.06 -2.25
#